data_AF-A0A080M7U8-F1
#
_entry.id   AF-A0A080M7U8-F1
#
_cell.length_a   1.000
_cell.length_b   1.000
_cell.length_c   1.000
_cell.angle_alpha   90.00
_cell.angle_beta   90.00
_cell.angle_gamma   90.00
#
_symmetry.space_group_name_H-M   'P 1'
#
loop_
_entity.id
_entity.type
_entity.pdbx_description
1 polymer ?
#
loop_
_entity_poly.entity_id
_entity_poly.type
_entity_poly.pdbx_seq_one_letter_code
_entity_poly.pdbx_strand_id
1 'polypeptide(L)' 'MFSDSVTWFEIRGNTIIQADADGKIEADFTLVLVGTSLGLSAADFVL' A
#
# COMPACT_ATOMS: atom_id res chain seq x y z
N MET A 1 -8.79 -18.87 3.25
CA MET A 1 -8.45 -17.87 4.27
C MET A 1 -8.23 -16.58 3.51
N PHE A 2 -8.95 -15.53 3.88
CA PHE A 2 -8.72 -14.17 3.41
C PHE A 2 -7.42 -13.69 4.06
N SER A 3 -6.51 -13.10 3.28
CA SER A 3 -5.20 -12.65 3.77
C SER A 3 -5.10 -11.16 3.55
N ASP A 4 -5.14 -10.41 4.63
CA ASP A 4 -4.93 -8.97 4.61
C ASP A 4 -3.54 -8.68 4.01
N SER A 5 -3.44 -7.64 3.19
CA SER A 5 -2.19 -7.31 2.51
C SER A 5 -2.04 -5.81 2.30
N VAL A 6 -0.80 -5.33 2.36
CA VAL A 6 -0.42 -3.99 1.93
C VAL A 6 0.60 -4.11 0.80
N THR A 7 0.35 -3.37 -0.28
CA THR A 7 1.28 -3.22 -1.40
C THR A 7 1.51 -1.74 -1.67
N TRP A 8 2.64 -1.41 -2.29
CA TRP A 8 2.92 -0.04 -2.70
C TRP A 8 3.70 0.01 -4.00
N PHE A 9 3.50 1.09 -4.75
CA PHE A 9 4.20 1.37 -5.99
C PHE A 9 4.33 2.87 -6.24
N GLU A 10 5.19 3.26 -7.17
CA GLU A 10 5.47 4.67 -7.47
C GLU A 10 4.98 5.02 -8.86
N ILE A 11 4.23 6.13 -8.97
CA ILE A 11 3.72 6.62 -10.25
C ILE A 11 3.59 8.15 -10.22
N ARG A 12 4.01 8.80 -11.31
CA ARG A 12 3.87 10.25 -11.50
C ARG A 12 4.42 11.10 -10.33
N GLY A 13 5.53 10.66 -9.72
CA GLY A 13 6.17 11.39 -8.62
C GLY A 13 5.52 11.20 -7.24
N ASN A 14 4.62 10.22 -7.10
CA ASN A 14 3.98 9.87 -5.83
C ASN A 14 4.17 8.39 -5.51
N THR A 15 4.10 8.04 -4.23
CA THR A 15 4.00 6.66 -3.76
C THR A 15 2.54 6.36 -3.43
N ILE A 16 2.00 5.29 -4.04
CA ILE A 16 0.64 4.81 -3.86
C ILE A 16 0.70 3.57 -2.97
N ILE A 17 -0.01 3.61 -1.84
CA ILE A 17 -0.16 2.49 -0.93
C ILE A 17 -1.58 1.95 -1.08
N GLN A 18 -1.70 0.64 -1.26
CA GLN A 18 -2.96 -0.08 -1.39
C GLN A 18 -3.08 -1.10 -0.25
N ALA A 19 -4.16 -1.02 0.50
CA ALA A 19 -4.48 -1.97 1.56
C ALA A 19 -5.71 -2.79 1.17
N ASP A 20 -5.58 -4.11 1.25
CA ASP A 20 -6.66 -5.09 1.25
C ASP A 20 -6.81 -5.59 2.69
N ALA A 21 -7.95 -5.28 3.31
CA ALA A 21 -8.25 -5.56 4.72
C ALA A 21 -9.40 -6.57 4.87
N ASP A 22 -9.92 -7.09 3.77
CA ASP A 22 -10.96 -8.12 3.78
C ASP A 22 -10.59 -9.38 2.96
N GLY A 23 -9.36 -9.41 2.43
CA GLY A 23 -8.73 -10.46 1.65
C GLY A 23 -9.32 -10.62 0.24
N LYS A 24 -9.96 -9.59 -0.29
CA LYS A 24 -10.36 -9.54 -1.69
C LYS A 24 -9.22 -8.96 -2.52
N ILE A 25 -9.08 -9.44 -3.75
CA ILE A 25 -8.01 -9.00 -4.68
C ILE A 25 -8.03 -7.50 -5.04
N GLU A 26 -8.98 -6.73 -4.50
CA GLU A 26 -9.19 -5.31 -4.74
C GLU A 26 -8.79 -4.54 -3.48
N ALA A 27 -8.14 -3.39 -3.65
CA ALA A 27 -7.78 -2.56 -2.51
C ALA A 27 -9.03 -1.92 -1.88
N ASP A 28 -9.21 -2.12 -0.57
CA ASP A 28 -10.25 -1.46 0.23
C ASP A 28 -9.94 0.01 0.47
N PHE A 29 -8.65 0.34 0.60
CA PHE A 29 -8.19 1.70 0.85
C PHE A 29 -6.92 2.01 0.05
N THR A 30 -6.79 3.27 -0.37
CA THR A 30 -5.61 3.79 -1.05
C THR A 30 -5.14 5.10 -0.41
N LEU A 31 -3.84 5.19 -0.13
CA LEU A 31 -3.17 6.40 0.34
C LEU A 31 -2.17 6.88 -0.71
N VAL A 32 -2.12 8.21 -0.91
CA VAL A 32 -1.13 8.86 -1.76
C VAL A 32 -0.15 9.63 -0.90
N LEU A 33 1.13 9.25 -0.96
CA LEU A 33 2.22 10.02 -0.40
C LEU A 33 2.86 10.85 -1.51
N VAL A 34 3.08 12.14 -1.24
CA VAL A 34 3.79 13.02 -2.18
C VAL A 34 5.28 12.67 -2.16
N GLY A 35 5.84 12.37 -3.34
CA GLY A 35 7.24 11.99 -3.52
C GLY A 35 7.44 10.52 -3.90
N THR A 36 8.69 10.18 -4.23
CA THR A 36 9.15 8.83 -4.57
C THR A 36 10.43 8.51 -3.80
N SER A 37 10.81 7.23 -3.76
CA SER A 37 11.98 6.71 -3.05
C SER A 37 11.95 7.07 -1.56
N LEU A 38 10.77 6.97 -0.94
CA LEU A 38 10.53 7.34 0.47
C LEU A 38 11.15 6.36 1.49
N GLY A 39 11.84 5.32 1.02
CA GLY A 39 12.48 4.33 1.90
C GLY A 39 11.50 3.39 2.61
N LEU A 40 10.28 3.24 2.09
CA LEU A 40 9.27 2.34 2.66
C LEU A 40 9.72 0.89 2.66
N SER A 41 9.36 0.21 3.72
CA SER A 41 9.58 -1.20 3.98
C SER A 41 8.30 -1.84 4.52
N ALA A 42 8.23 -3.16 4.56
CA ALA A 42 7.09 -3.86 5.15
C ALA A 42 6.89 -3.52 6.65
N ALA A 43 7.95 -3.10 7.36
CA ALA A 43 7.88 -2.74 8.77
C ALA A 43 7.18 -1.40 9.03
N ASP A 44 7.00 -0.58 8.00
CA ASP A 44 6.27 0.70 8.09
C ASP A 44 4.75 0.51 8.11
N PHE A 45 4.28 -0.73 7.90
CA PHE A 45 2.86 -1.08 7.87
C PHE A 45 2.54 -2.07 8.98
N VAL A 46 1.50 -1.77 9.75
CA VAL A 46 0.90 -2.71 10.71
C VAL A 46 -0.41 -3.17 10.11
N LEU A 47 -0.48 -4.47 9.80
CA LEU A 47 -1.68 -5.18 9.35
C LEU A 47 -2.45 -5.71 10.57
#